data_AF-A0A935L187-F1
#
_entry.id   AF-A0A935L187-F1
#
_cell.length_a   1.000
_cell.length_b   1.000
_cell.length_c   1.000
_cell.angle_alpha   90.00
_cell.angle_beta   90.00
_cell.angle_gamma   90.00
#
_symmetry.space_group_name_H-M   'P 1'
#
loop_
_entity.id
_entity.type
_entity.pdbx_description
1 polymer ?
#
loop_
_entity_poly.entity_id
_entity_poly.type
_entity_poly.pdbx_seq_one_letter_code
_entity_poly.pdbx_strand_id
1 'polypeptide(L)'
;MNKTKKLILGYDYDDLVNELKYLPDTRHYNIKQIYQWIYKKHVNDFKLMTDLPNELRTKLNDKYTLTLAPPEQVSLAQDGTKKYLFKFDNDKYVETTVIKEDKRTTVCLSSQSGCKYGCKFCATGKMGFHGDLSTGEILWQLLAIDEIDKFTNIVFMGMGEPLDNAESVFKVIKLLIDPNGWGLSNQRLTLSTIGIPDMLIHCIEKTKINIAWSLHSPFDDERHQLMPVQNIYPLQTIIDILYEYKYYFSPHRKLTIEYLMLKDINISKAHADALAKIANLINARVNLIPYNPHLHNEFLTPNYNEMINFQEN
;
A
#
# COMPACT_ATOMS: atom_id res chain seq x y z
N MET A 1 -11.93 -20.20 29.62
CA MET A 1 -10.76 -19.47 29.08
C MET A 1 -11.06 -19.19 27.62
N ASN A 2 -11.35 -17.93 27.26
CA ASN A 2 -11.48 -17.56 25.84
C ASN A 2 -10.10 -17.71 25.21
N LYS A 3 -9.84 -18.85 24.56
CA LYS A 3 -8.64 -18.99 23.73
C LYS A 3 -8.76 -17.95 22.63
N THR A 4 -7.86 -16.98 22.62
CA THR A 4 -7.71 -16.06 21.50
C THR A 4 -7.45 -16.90 20.26
N LYS A 5 -8.40 -16.89 19.32
CA LYS A 5 -8.28 -17.67 18.08
C LYS A 5 -7.11 -17.11 17.26
N LYS A 6 -6.36 -17.99 16.61
CA LYS A 6 -5.22 -17.57 15.78
C LYS A 6 -5.73 -16.97 14.46
N LEU A 7 -5.30 -15.76 14.12
CA LEU A 7 -5.58 -15.16 12.82
C LEU A 7 -4.80 -15.91 11.73
N ILE A 8 -5.50 -16.40 10.71
CA ILE A 8 -4.89 -17.02 9.52
C ILE A 8 -5.20 -16.26 8.23
N LEU A 9 -5.87 -15.11 8.33
CA LEU A 9 -5.92 -14.15 7.23
C LEU A 9 -4.50 -13.65 6.94
N GLY A 10 -4.11 -13.62 5.66
CA GLY A 10 -2.75 -13.30 5.24
C GLY A 10 -1.80 -14.51 5.14
N TYR A 11 -2.28 -15.72 5.42
CA TYR A 11 -1.54 -16.95 5.15
C TYR A 11 -1.65 -17.28 3.67
N ASP A 12 -0.52 -17.47 3.00
CA ASP A 12 -0.53 -18.01 1.64
C ASP A 12 -0.85 -19.51 1.65
N TYR A 13 -0.92 -20.12 0.47
CA TYR A 13 -1.27 -21.53 0.37
C TYR A 13 -0.31 -22.43 1.15
N ASP A 14 0.99 -22.14 1.11
CA ASP A 14 2.01 -22.95 1.78
C ASP A 14 1.94 -22.76 3.31
N ASP A 15 1.65 -21.54 3.77
CA ASP A 15 1.37 -21.28 5.18
C ASP A 15 0.13 -22.05 5.66
N LEU A 16 -0.96 -22.03 4.88
CA LEU A 16 -2.18 -22.77 5.22
C LEU A 16 -1.92 -24.28 5.24
N VAL A 17 -1.12 -24.81 4.31
CA VAL A 17 -0.69 -26.22 4.35
C VAL A 17 0.06 -26.52 5.64
N ASN A 18 1.04 -25.67 5.99
CA ASN A 18 1.85 -25.86 7.18
C ASN A 18 1.07 -25.73 8.48
N GLU A 19 0.11 -24.82 8.53
CA GLU A 19 -0.73 -24.57 9.69
C GLU A 19 -1.79 -25.67 9.87
N LEU A 20 -2.48 -26.04 8.79
CA LEU A 20 -3.66 -26.90 8.84
C LEU A 20 -3.35 -28.40 8.72
N LYS A 21 -2.12 -28.79 8.38
CA LYS A 21 -1.72 -30.22 8.31
C LYS A 21 -1.88 -30.98 9.63
N TYR A 22 -1.88 -30.27 10.76
CA TYR A 22 -2.06 -30.86 12.09
C TYR A 22 -3.53 -30.87 12.54
N LEU A 23 -4.45 -30.35 11.74
CA LEU A 23 -5.86 -30.36 12.04
C LEU A 23 -6.47 -31.71 11.58
N PRO A 24 -6.99 -32.54 12.50
CA PRO A 24 -7.47 -33.88 12.16
C PRO A 24 -8.48 -33.86 11.02
N ASP A 25 -8.40 -34.86 10.13
CA ASP A 25 -9.28 -35.07 8.98
C ASP A 25 -9.23 -33.96 7.91
N THR A 26 -8.21 -33.09 7.97
CA THR A 26 -7.97 -32.07 6.94
C THR A 26 -7.16 -32.66 5.80
N ARG A 27 -7.77 -32.74 4.62
CA ARG A 27 -7.10 -33.20 3.39
C ARG A 27 -6.56 -32.02 2.59
N HIS A 28 -5.56 -32.26 1.74
CA HIS A 28 -4.96 -31.19 0.90
C HIS A 28 -5.99 -30.43 0.05
N TYR A 29 -7.01 -31.11 -0.49
CA TYR A 29 -8.05 -30.40 -1.25
C TYR A 29 -8.91 -29.47 -0.38
N ASN A 30 -9.10 -29.78 0.91
CA ASN A 30 -9.78 -28.89 1.86
C ASN A 30 -8.99 -27.58 2.03
N ILE A 31 -7.66 -27.66 2.11
CA ILE A 31 -6.78 -26.49 2.24
C ILE A 31 -6.92 -25.59 1.01
N LYS A 32 -6.95 -26.18 -0.18
CA LYS A 32 -7.21 -25.44 -1.43
C LYS A 32 -8.58 -24.77 -1.42
N GLN A 33 -9.62 -25.44 -0.94
CA GLN A 33 -10.96 -24.85 -0.80
C GLN A 33 -10.93 -23.66 0.16
N ILE A 34 -10.33 -23.82 1.35
CA ILE A 34 -10.20 -22.75 2.35
C ILE A 34 -9.50 -21.53 1.75
N TYR A 35 -8.37 -21.74 1.06
CA TYR A 35 -7.65 -20.68 0.38
C TYR A 35 -8.54 -19.93 -0.63
N GLN A 36 -9.27 -20.65 -1.47
CA GLN A 36 -10.19 -20.06 -2.45
C GLN A 36 -11.38 -19.35 -1.80
N TRP A 37 -11.91 -19.85 -0.68
CA TRP A 37 -12.96 -19.16 0.06
C TRP A 37 -12.50 -17.81 0.59
N ILE A 38 -11.30 -17.76 1.18
CA ILE A 38 -10.73 -16.54 1.74
C ILE A 38 -10.42 -15.55 0.61
N TYR A 39 -9.62 -15.97 -0.38
CA TYR A 39 -8.97 -15.03 -1.30
C TYR A 39 -9.69 -14.85 -2.64
N LYS A 40 -10.49 -15.82 -3.07
CA LYS A 40 -11.24 -15.72 -4.35
C LYS A 40 -12.70 -15.36 -4.16
N LYS A 41 -13.29 -15.79 -3.04
CA LYS A 41 -14.69 -15.51 -2.70
C LYS A 41 -14.85 -14.45 -1.61
N HIS A 42 -13.74 -13.93 -1.06
CA HIS A 42 -13.72 -12.89 -0.04
C HIS A 42 -14.51 -13.26 1.24
N VAL A 43 -14.62 -14.55 1.55
CA VAL A 43 -15.38 -15.05 2.70
C VAL A 43 -14.51 -15.14 3.94
N ASN A 44 -14.93 -14.46 5.00
CA ASN A 44 -14.24 -14.39 6.29
C ASN A 44 -14.96 -15.18 7.42
N ASP A 45 -15.93 -16.03 7.08
CA ASP A 45 -16.60 -16.93 8.03
C ASP A 45 -16.50 -18.38 7.55
N PHE A 46 -15.83 -19.23 8.34
CA PHE A 46 -15.68 -20.66 8.06
C PHE A 46 -17.03 -21.38 7.93
N LYS A 47 -18.09 -20.91 8.59
CA LYS A 47 -19.42 -21.53 8.52
C LYS A 47 -20.01 -21.47 7.12
N LEU A 48 -19.67 -20.43 6.35
CA LEU A 48 -20.15 -20.20 4.99
C LEU A 48 -19.45 -21.07 3.93
N MET A 49 -18.40 -21.80 4.30
CA MET A 49 -17.64 -22.66 3.38
C MET A 49 -18.37 -23.99 3.14
N THR A 50 -19.46 -23.96 2.38
CA THR A 50 -20.44 -25.07 2.28
C THR A 50 -19.91 -26.37 1.66
N ASP A 51 -18.78 -26.31 0.95
CA ASP A 51 -18.11 -27.46 0.34
C ASP A 51 -17.06 -28.09 1.28
N LEU A 52 -16.95 -27.61 2.53
CA LEU A 52 -16.19 -28.23 3.60
C LEU A 52 -17.09 -29.08 4.51
N PRO A 53 -16.61 -30.24 5.00
CA PRO A 53 -17.31 -31.02 6.01
C PRO A 53 -17.68 -30.18 7.22
N ASN A 54 -18.89 -30.38 7.78
CA ASN A 54 -19.38 -29.61 8.93
C ASN A 54 -18.43 -29.68 10.12
N GLU A 55 -17.89 -30.87 10.41
CA GLU A 55 -16.93 -31.07 11.49
C GLU A 55 -15.63 -30.26 11.30
N LEU A 56 -15.15 -30.15 10.06
CA LEU A 56 -13.97 -29.34 9.76
C LEU A 56 -14.24 -27.85 9.96
N ARG A 57 -15.41 -27.35 9.53
CA ARG A 57 -15.82 -25.95 9.77
C ARG A 57 -15.85 -25.61 11.26
N THR A 58 -16.37 -26.52 12.09
CA THR A 58 -16.35 -26.38 13.56
C THR A 58 -14.92 -26.34 14.09
N LYS A 59 -14.07 -27.31 13.73
CA LYS A 59 -12.65 -27.36 14.15
C LYS A 59 -11.88 -26.10 13.76
N LEU A 60 -12.12 -25.56 12.55
CA LEU A 60 -11.52 -24.31 12.09
C LEU A 60 -12.00 -23.14 12.94
N ASN A 61 -13.31 -23.00 13.11
CA ASN A 61 -13.90 -21.91 13.89
C ASN A 61 -13.50 -21.96 15.37
N ASP A 62 -13.18 -23.12 15.95
CA ASP A 62 -12.74 -23.20 17.35
C ASP A 62 -11.30 -22.71 17.56
N LYS A 63 -10.43 -22.86 16.56
CA LYS A 63 -8.99 -22.55 16.66
C LYS A 63 -8.56 -21.27 15.97
N TYR A 64 -9.24 -20.90 14.89
CA TYR A 64 -8.79 -19.87 13.96
C TYR A 64 -9.84 -18.78 13.75
N THR A 65 -9.37 -17.61 13.34
CA THR A 65 -10.21 -16.50 12.88
C THR A 65 -9.68 -15.96 11.54
N LEU A 66 -10.59 -15.42 10.74
CA LEU A 66 -10.31 -14.69 9.50
C LEU A 66 -10.65 -13.20 9.61
N THR A 67 -11.11 -12.78 10.78
CA THR A 67 -11.62 -11.43 11.03
C THR A 67 -10.80 -10.72 12.09
N LEU A 68 -10.71 -9.41 11.91
CA LEU A 68 -10.24 -8.46 12.92
C LEU A 68 -11.40 -7.50 13.24
N ALA A 69 -11.15 -6.51 14.11
CA ALA A 69 -12.15 -5.50 14.41
C ALA A 69 -12.58 -4.74 13.14
N PRO A 70 -13.88 -4.47 12.93
CA PRO A 70 -14.33 -3.62 11.84
C PRO A 70 -13.77 -2.18 12.00
N PRO A 71 -13.90 -1.32 10.97
CA PRO A 71 -13.53 0.09 11.09
C PRO A 71 -14.20 0.74 12.31
N GLU A 72 -13.43 1.46 13.12
CA GLU A 72 -13.93 2.22 14.27
C GLU A 72 -14.73 3.44 13.80
N GLN A 73 -14.32 4.03 12.66
CA GLN A 73 -14.99 5.17 12.07
C GLN A 73 -14.96 5.09 10.54
N VAL A 74 -16.04 5.56 9.91
CA VAL A 74 -16.12 5.77 8.46
C VAL A 74 -16.51 7.22 8.20
N SER A 75 -15.74 7.93 7.38
CA SER A 75 -15.99 9.31 6.99
C SER A 75 -16.17 9.40 5.47
N LEU A 76 -17.12 10.22 5.01
CA LEU A 76 -17.39 10.46 3.59
C LEU A 76 -17.15 11.93 3.26
N ALA A 77 -16.22 12.20 2.34
CA ALA A 77 -15.94 13.54 1.83
C ALA A 77 -16.95 13.94 0.74
N GLN A 78 -16.98 15.25 0.43
CA GLN A 78 -17.92 15.82 -0.56
C GLN A 78 -17.69 15.29 -1.99
N ASP A 79 -16.46 14.93 -2.32
CA ASP A 79 -16.07 14.36 -3.61
C ASP A 79 -16.39 12.85 -3.73
N GLY A 80 -16.99 12.26 -2.70
CA GLY A 80 -17.31 10.83 -2.64
C GLY A 80 -16.17 9.94 -2.12
N THR A 81 -15.02 10.53 -1.77
CA THR A 81 -13.91 9.80 -1.14
C THR A 81 -14.35 9.31 0.23
N LYS A 82 -14.22 8.00 0.48
CA LYS A 82 -14.47 7.39 1.80
C LYS A 82 -13.17 7.13 2.53
N LYS A 83 -13.18 7.35 3.84
CA LYS A 83 -12.04 7.08 4.72
C LYS A 83 -12.48 6.17 5.87
N TYR A 84 -11.79 5.07 6.03
CA TYR A 84 -12.03 4.06 7.08
C TYR A 84 -10.89 4.13 8.07
N LEU A 85 -11.21 4.34 9.35
CA LEU A 85 -10.25 4.28 10.45
C LEU A 85 -10.31 2.90 11.09
N PHE A 86 -9.19 2.19 11.11
CA PHE A 86 -9.04 0.91 11.78
C PHE A 86 -8.22 1.07 13.04
N LYS A 87 -8.61 0.33 14.08
CA LYS A 87 -7.83 0.13 15.29
C LYS A 87 -7.46 -1.35 15.40
N PHE A 88 -6.16 -1.63 15.38
CA PHE A 88 -5.59 -2.95 15.61
C PHE A 88 -4.95 -3.04 17.01
N ASP A 89 -4.43 -4.22 17.34
CA ASP A 89 -3.77 -4.47 18.63
C ASP A 89 -2.60 -3.50 18.86
N ASN A 90 -2.27 -3.27 20.14
CA ASN A 90 -1.22 -2.33 20.59
C ASN A 90 -1.48 -0.87 20.16
N ASP A 91 -2.75 -0.46 20.12
CA ASP A 91 -3.18 0.90 19.75
C ASP A 91 -2.62 1.36 18.39
N LYS A 92 -2.50 0.43 17.44
CA LYS A 92 -2.17 0.74 16.05
C LYS A 92 -3.40 1.28 15.34
N TYR A 93 -3.38 2.57 15.00
CA TYR A 93 -4.42 3.21 14.20
C TYR A 93 -3.95 3.39 12.77
N VAL A 94 -4.75 2.93 11.82
CA VAL A 94 -4.45 3.11 10.39
C VAL A 94 -5.67 3.51 9.60
N GLU A 95 -5.44 4.20 8.49
CA GLU A 95 -6.49 4.68 7.62
C GLU A 95 -6.46 3.96 6.27
N THR A 96 -7.63 3.67 5.76
CA THR A 96 -7.84 3.18 4.39
C THR A 96 -8.72 4.16 3.66
N THR A 97 -8.26 4.66 2.53
CA THR A 97 -9.00 5.62 1.71
C THR A 97 -9.49 4.96 0.44
N VAL A 98 -10.77 5.14 0.12
CA VAL A 98 -11.40 4.67 -1.11
C VAL A 98 -11.77 5.86 -1.97
N ILE A 99 -11.09 5.99 -3.11
CA ILE A 99 -11.29 7.08 -4.06
C ILE A 99 -12.06 6.51 -5.26
N LYS A 100 -13.22 7.09 -5.55
CA LYS A 100 -14.08 6.71 -6.68
C LYS A 100 -13.97 7.75 -7.78
N GLU A 101 -13.53 7.28 -8.94
CA GLU A 101 -13.52 8.01 -10.21
C GLU A 101 -14.43 7.25 -11.19
N ASP A 102 -14.81 7.85 -12.32
CA ASP A 102 -15.81 7.32 -13.27
C ASP A 102 -15.69 5.82 -13.56
N LYS A 103 -14.48 5.33 -13.87
CA LYS A 103 -14.21 3.93 -14.24
C LYS A 103 -13.30 3.21 -13.26
N ARG A 104 -12.89 3.88 -12.18
CA ARG A 104 -11.82 3.41 -11.30
C ARG A 104 -12.23 3.60 -9.84
N THR A 105 -12.11 2.54 -9.07
CA THR A 105 -12.22 2.61 -7.60
C THR A 105 -10.88 2.18 -7.03
N THR A 106 -10.15 3.14 -6.44
CA THR A 106 -8.82 2.92 -5.88
C THR A 106 -8.90 2.80 -4.37
N VAL A 107 -8.36 1.71 -3.84
CA VAL A 107 -8.18 1.52 -2.40
C VAL A 107 -6.74 1.83 -2.03
N CYS A 108 -6.57 2.77 -1.11
CA CYS A 108 -5.29 3.17 -0.56
C CYS A 108 -5.07 2.46 0.77
N LEU A 109 -4.14 1.51 0.79
CA LEU A 109 -3.84 0.70 1.97
C LEU A 109 -2.66 1.27 2.75
N SER A 110 -2.75 1.20 4.07
CA SER A 110 -1.65 1.45 4.99
C SER A 110 -0.82 0.19 5.18
N SER A 111 0.51 0.35 5.29
CA SER A 111 1.47 -0.73 5.58
C SER A 111 1.99 -0.69 7.02
N GLN A 112 1.92 0.45 7.70
CA GLN A 112 2.39 0.64 9.07
C GLN A 112 1.43 1.56 9.82
N SER A 113 1.45 1.49 11.15
CA SER A 113 0.82 2.50 12.01
C SER A 113 1.83 3.60 12.28
N GLY A 114 1.63 4.76 11.66
CA GLY A 114 2.63 5.83 11.67
C GLY A 114 3.77 5.57 10.66
N CYS A 115 4.84 6.36 10.72
CA CYS A 115 6.00 6.23 9.83
C CYS A 115 7.27 6.82 10.46
N LYS A 116 8.38 6.08 10.43
CA LYS A 116 9.65 6.49 11.08
C LYS A 116 10.50 7.49 10.28
N TYR A 117 10.17 7.74 9.01
CA TYR A 117 11.00 8.56 8.12
C TYR A 117 10.73 10.07 8.21
N GLY A 118 9.68 10.49 8.94
CA GLY A 118 9.50 11.88 9.36
C GLY A 118 9.42 12.90 8.21
N CYS A 119 8.86 12.53 7.05
CA CYS A 119 8.65 13.48 5.94
C CYS A 119 7.82 14.67 6.45
N LYS A 120 8.38 15.89 6.36
CA LYS A 120 7.85 17.05 7.08
C LYS A 120 6.49 17.51 6.56
N PHE A 121 6.18 17.22 5.31
CA PHE A 121 4.89 17.51 4.68
C PHE A 121 3.82 16.44 4.97
N CYS A 122 4.17 15.31 5.58
CA CYS A 122 3.27 14.19 5.79
C CYS A 122 2.69 14.22 7.21
N ALA A 123 1.35 14.13 7.33
CA ALA A 123 0.68 14.02 8.63
C ALA A 123 1.18 12.80 9.41
N THR A 124 1.26 11.63 8.75
CA THR A 124 1.76 10.37 9.32
C THR A 124 3.20 10.49 9.81
N GLY A 125 4.05 11.24 9.12
CA GLY A 125 5.44 11.48 9.53
C GLY A 125 5.55 12.21 10.86
N LYS A 126 4.54 13.01 11.24
CA LYS A 126 4.49 13.74 12.53
C LYS A 126 3.91 12.92 13.67
N MET A 127 3.14 11.87 13.37
CA MET A 127 2.54 10.99 14.38
C MET A 127 3.58 10.09 15.06
N GLY A 128 4.75 9.91 14.44
CA GLY A 128 5.75 8.94 14.88
C GLY A 128 5.45 7.54 14.32
N PHE A 129 6.15 6.54 14.84
CA PHE A 129 6.02 5.14 14.42
C PHE A 129 5.47 4.29 15.57
N HIS A 130 4.43 3.51 15.28
CA HIS A 130 3.71 2.67 16.24
C HIS A 130 3.72 1.18 15.85
N GLY A 131 4.47 0.81 14.81
CA GLY A 131 4.71 -0.57 14.44
C GLY A 131 4.18 -0.96 13.06
N ASP A 132 4.70 -2.09 12.59
CA ASP A 132 4.32 -2.68 11.32
C ASP A 132 2.94 -3.33 11.39
N LEU A 133 2.26 -3.37 10.25
CA LEU A 133 1.08 -4.20 10.07
C LEU A 133 1.48 -5.58 9.54
N SER A 134 0.91 -6.61 10.12
CA SER A 134 0.95 -7.97 9.58
C SER A 134 0.22 -8.06 8.24
N THR A 135 0.52 -9.08 7.43
CA THR A 135 -0.21 -9.36 6.18
C THR A 135 -1.73 -9.44 6.40
N GLY A 136 -2.17 -10.01 7.52
CA GLY A 136 -3.59 -10.11 7.88
C GLY A 136 -4.23 -8.75 8.14
N GLU A 137 -3.55 -7.85 8.87
CA GLU A 137 -4.01 -6.49 9.12
C GLU A 137 -4.08 -5.64 7.84
N ILE A 138 -3.09 -5.79 6.94
CA ILE A 138 -3.10 -5.09 5.64
C ILE A 138 -4.25 -5.59 4.76
N LEU A 139 -4.50 -6.90 4.69
CA LEU A 139 -5.63 -7.44 3.91
C LEU A 139 -6.99 -7.15 4.54
N TRP A 140 -7.06 -7.05 5.87
CA TRP A 140 -8.31 -6.76 6.55
C TRP A 140 -8.85 -5.37 6.18
N GLN A 141 -7.96 -4.39 5.97
CA GLN A 141 -8.31 -3.08 5.42
C GLN A 141 -9.08 -3.17 4.08
N LEU A 142 -8.88 -4.25 3.31
CA LEU A 142 -9.61 -4.49 2.06
C LEU A 142 -10.89 -5.30 2.27
N LEU A 143 -10.87 -6.31 3.15
CA LEU A 143 -12.02 -7.19 3.42
C LEU A 143 -13.13 -6.51 4.25
N ALA A 144 -12.81 -5.44 4.97
CA ALA A 144 -13.71 -4.79 5.91
C ALA A 144 -14.30 -3.46 5.40
N ILE A 145 -14.12 -3.13 4.12
CA ILE A 145 -14.73 -1.96 3.47
C ILE A 145 -15.94 -2.36 2.61
N ASP A 146 -16.84 -1.41 2.37
CA ASP A 146 -18.07 -1.66 1.59
C ASP A 146 -17.79 -1.91 0.10
N GLU A 147 -16.61 -1.49 -0.38
CA GLU A 147 -16.20 -1.53 -1.78
C GLU A 147 -15.40 -2.78 -2.16
N ILE A 148 -15.39 -3.81 -1.31
CA ILE A 148 -14.62 -5.06 -1.54
C ILE A 148 -14.88 -5.72 -2.90
N ASP A 149 -16.12 -5.67 -3.40
CA ASP A 149 -16.47 -6.24 -4.72
C ASP A 149 -16.50 -5.19 -5.85
N LYS A 150 -16.06 -3.95 -5.58
CA LYS A 150 -16.14 -2.80 -6.50
C LYS A 150 -14.78 -2.19 -6.82
N PHE A 151 -13.75 -2.43 -6.01
CA PHE A 151 -12.45 -1.84 -6.24
C PHE A 151 -11.81 -2.38 -7.53
N THR A 152 -11.07 -1.52 -8.22
CA THR A 152 -10.36 -1.86 -9.45
C THR A 152 -8.85 -1.74 -9.29
N ASN A 153 -8.38 -0.96 -8.32
CA ASN A 153 -6.97 -0.65 -8.10
C ASN A 153 -6.64 -0.63 -6.62
N ILE A 154 -5.40 -1.02 -6.29
CA ILE A 154 -4.85 -0.90 -4.95
C ILE A 154 -3.54 -0.11 -5.04
N VAL A 155 -3.39 0.85 -4.13
CA VAL A 155 -2.14 1.60 -3.96
C VAL A 155 -1.67 1.45 -2.51
N PHE A 156 -0.38 1.22 -2.31
CA PHE A 156 0.26 1.30 -1.00
C PHE A 156 0.77 2.73 -0.79
N MET A 157 -0.16 3.64 -0.52
CA MET A 157 0.06 5.08 -0.32
C MET A 157 -0.64 5.60 0.95
N GLY A 158 -1.06 4.69 1.83
CA GLY A 158 -1.66 5.04 3.12
C GLY A 158 -0.59 5.44 4.13
N MET A 159 -0.76 4.99 5.36
CA MET A 159 0.22 5.20 6.43
C MET A 159 1.36 4.19 6.32
N GLY A 160 2.59 4.68 6.49
CA GLY A 160 3.82 3.87 6.49
C GLY A 160 4.66 3.97 5.22
N GLU A 161 5.88 3.44 5.29
CA GLU A 161 6.75 3.17 4.14
C GLU A 161 6.64 1.67 3.79
N PRO A 162 6.00 1.30 2.67
CA PRO A 162 5.76 -0.10 2.33
C PRO A 162 7.02 -0.96 2.22
N LEU A 163 8.14 -0.41 1.74
CA LEU A 163 9.39 -1.17 1.63
C LEU A 163 10.09 -1.40 2.97
N ASP A 164 9.71 -0.64 4.00
CA ASP A 164 10.19 -0.84 5.36
C ASP A 164 9.43 -1.96 6.09
N ASN A 165 8.24 -2.32 5.59
CA ASN A 165 7.48 -3.52 5.97
C ASN A 165 7.35 -4.50 4.79
N ALA A 166 8.46 -4.71 4.09
CA ALA A 166 8.51 -5.46 2.83
C ALA A 166 8.00 -6.91 2.96
N GLU A 167 8.28 -7.60 4.07
CA GLU A 167 7.83 -8.99 4.28
C GLU A 167 6.30 -9.09 4.19
N SER A 168 5.59 -8.28 4.99
CA SER A 168 4.13 -8.30 5.03
C SER A 168 3.55 -7.81 3.71
N VAL A 169 4.07 -6.70 3.16
CA VAL A 169 3.58 -6.08 1.93
C VAL A 169 3.78 -6.97 0.71
N PHE A 170 4.93 -7.62 0.54
CA PHE A 170 5.16 -8.52 -0.59
C PHE A 170 4.28 -9.75 -0.52
N LYS A 171 3.99 -10.25 0.68
CA LYS A 171 3.03 -11.34 0.86
C LYS A 171 1.61 -10.93 0.48
N VAL A 172 1.18 -9.72 0.85
CA VAL A 172 -0.10 -9.15 0.39
C VAL A 172 -0.13 -9.06 -1.13
N ILE A 173 0.93 -8.52 -1.75
CA ILE A 173 1.02 -8.43 -3.21
C ILE A 173 0.90 -9.81 -3.85
N LYS A 174 1.63 -10.82 -3.34
CA LYS A 174 1.56 -12.22 -3.81
C LYS A 174 0.13 -12.75 -3.77
N LEU A 175 -0.58 -12.55 -2.65
CA LEU A 175 -1.97 -13.00 -2.48
C LEU A 175 -2.94 -12.28 -3.43
N LEU A 176 -2.73 -10.97 -3.63
CA LEU A 176 -3.56 -10.15 -4.52
C LEU A 176 -3.40 -10.54 -6.00
N ILE A 177 -2.21 -10.92 -6.44
CA ILE A 177 -1.95 -11.28 -7.84
C ILE A 177 -2.15 -12.77 -8.14
N ASP A 178 -2.18 -13.64 -7.12
CA ASP A 178 -2.32 -15.08 -7.32
C ASP A 178 -3.63 -15.40 -8.06
N PRO A 179 -3.59 -16.06 -9.25
CA PRO A 179 -4.79 -16.49 -9.98
C PRO A 179 -5.72 -17.44 -9.19
N ASN A 180 -5.18 -18.16 -8.19
CA ASN A 180 -5.97 -18.99 -7.28
C ASN A 180 -6.48 -18.22 -6.06
N GLY A 181 -5.93 -17.03 -5.80
CA GLY A 181 -6.39 -16.06 -4.82
C GLY A 181 -7.26 -14.99 -5.46
N TRP A 182 -6.87 -13.72 -5.30
CA TRP A 182 -7.62 -12.56 -5.80
C TRP A 182 -7.55 -12.40 -7.32
N GLY A 183 -6.46 -12.85 -7.94
CA GLY A 183 -6.26 -12.81 -9.40
C GLY A 183 -6.22 -11.40 -10.00
N LEU A 184 -5.81 -10.39 -9.24
CA LEU A 184 -5.66 -9.03 -9.75
C LEU A 184 -4.50 -8.94 -10.73
N SER A 185 -4.70 -8.20 -11.82
CA SER A 185 -3.61 -7.83 -12.70
C SER A 185 -2.57 -6.97 -11.96
N ASN A 186 -1.28 -7.29 -12.12
CA ASN A 186 -0.18 -6.49 -11.56
C ASN A 186 -0.27 -5.00 -11.92
N GLN A 187 -0.88 -4.67 -13.06
CA GLN A 187 -1.06 -3.29 -13.53
C GLN A 187 -2.05 -2.48 -12.68
N ARG A 188 -2.85 -3.15 -11.84
CA ARG A 188 -3.81 -2.54 -10.93
C ARG A 188 -3.23 -2.28 -9.54
N LEU A 189 -2.02 -2.78 -9.27
CA LEU A 189 -1.30 -2.59 -8.03
C LEU A 189 -0.19 -1.55 -8.21
N THR A 190 -0.06 -0.64 -7.26
CA THR A 190 1.04 0.34 -7.22
C THR A 190 1.61 0.40 -5.81
N LEU A 191 2.92 0.23 -5.68
CA LEU A 191 3.63 0.45 -4.43
C LEU A 191 4.33 1.80 -4.49
N SER A 192 4.05 2.68 -3.52
CA SER A 192 4.79 3.92 -3.33
C SER A 192 5.93 3.73 -2.36
N THR A 193 7.05 4.40 -2.58
CA THR A 193 8.20 4.35 -1.67
C THR A 193 9.01 5.64 -1.69
N ILE A 194 9.66 5.96 -0.56
CA ILE A 194 10.71 6.98 -0.46
C ILE A 194 12.06 6.54 -1.08
N GLY A 195 12.19 5.26 -1.43
CA GLY A 195 13.38 4.68 -2.04
C GLY A 195 14.33 4.03 -1.04
N ILE A 196 13.99 2.85 -0.52
CA ILE A 196 14.91 2.01 0.26
C ILE A 196 15.70 1.12 -0.71
N PRO A 197 17.03 1.30 -0.90
CA PRO A 197 17.79 0.72 -2.02
C PRO A 197 17.57 -0.79 -2.26
N ASP A 198 17.94 -1.64 -1.31
CA ASP A 198 17.88 -3.10 -1.48
C ASP A 198 16.44 -3.60 -1.63
N MET A 199 15.50 -3.01 -0.90
CA MET A 199 14.09 -3.38 -0.97
C MET A 199 13.43 -2.87 -2.25
N LEU A 200 13.89 -1.75 -2.81
CA LEU A 200 13.42 -1.23 -4.08
C LEU A 200 13.84 -2.17 -5.21
N ILE A 201 15.11 -2.59 -5.21
CA ILE A 201 15.61 -3.61 -6.15
C ILE A 201 14.78 -4.88 -6.03
N HIS A 202 14.60 -5.40 -4.81
CA HIS A 202 13.81 -6.60 -4.58
C HIS A 202 12.36 -6.45 -5.06
N CYS A 203 11.73 -5.31 -4.79
CA CYS A 203 10.38 -5.00 -5.27
C CYS A 203 10.33 -5.01 -6.80
N ILE A 204 11.30 -4.37 -7.47
CA ILE A 204 11.37 -4.31 -8.93
C ILE A 204 11.48 -5.72 -9.53
N GLU A 205 12.34 -6.57 -8.98
CA GLU A 205 12.59 -7.90 -9.52
C GLU A 205 11.47 -8.89 -9.25
N LYS A 206 10.86 -8.85 -8.05
CA LYS A 206 9.98 -9.94 -7.59
C LYS A 206 8.49 -9.71 -7.84
N THR A 207 8.02 -8.46 -7.79
CA THR A 207 6.57 -8.20 -7.74
C THR A 207 5.96 -7.92 -9.12
N LYS A 208 6.73 -7.33 -10.05
CA LYS A 208 6.26 -6.88 -11.37
C LYS A 208 5.07 -5.91 -11.36
N ILE A 209 4.75 -5.28 -10.21
CA ILE A 209 3.70 -4.26 -10.10
C ILE A 209 4.21 -2.89 -10.53
N ASN A 210 3.32 -1.89 -10.61
CA ASN A 210 3.74 -0.50 -10.81
C ASN A 210 4.47 0.02 -9.56
N ILE A 211 5.40 0.94 -9.77
CA ILE A 211 6.12 1.61 -8.68
C ILE A 211 5.91 3.12 -8.79
N ALA A 212 5.63 3.73 -7.65
CA ALA A 212 5.60 5.16 -7.46
C ALA A 212 6.78 5.55 -6.54
N TRP A 213 7.61 6.49 -6.96
CA TRP A 213 8.75 6.96 -6.17
C TRP A 213 8.47 8.38 -5.67
N SER A 214 8.40 8.53 -4.35
CA SER A 214 8.23 9.78 -3.64
C SER A 214 9.53 10.61 -3.68
N LEU A 215 9.65 11.46 -4.69
CA LEU A 215 10.83 12.32 -4.92
C LEU A 215 10.70 13.67 -4.19
N HIS A 216 9.65 14.41 -4.55
CA HIS A 216 9.23 15.72 -4.00
C HIS A 216 10.22 16.90 -4.06
N SER A 217 11.51 16.70 -4.28
CA SER A 217 12.42 17.74 -4.81
C SER A 217 13.56 17.08 -5.60
N PRO A 218 13.98 17.64 -6.76
CA PRO A 218 15.12 17.13 -7.52
C PRO A 218 16.47 17.63 -6.97
N PHE A 219 16.48 18.42 -5.89
CA PHE A 219 17.69 18.99 -5.29
C PHE A 219 17.94 18.39 -3.90
N ASP A 220 19.18 18.02 -3.62
CA ASP A 220 19.56 17.30 -2.40
C ASP A 220 19.21 18.08 -1.12
N ASP A 221 19.53 19.37 -1.06
CA ASP A 221 19.32 20.20 0.13
C ASP A 221 17.84 20.36 0.46
N GLU A 222 17.01 20.60 -0.56
CA GLU A 222 15.56 20.70 -0.39
C GLU A 222 14.94 19.35 -0.08
N ARG A 223 15.37 18.28 -0.76
CA ARG A 223 14.91 16.92 -0.45
C ARG A 223 15.25 16.58 0.99
N HIS A 224 16.43 16.94 1.49
CA HIS A 224 16.79 16.78 2.89
C HIS A 224 15.86 17.57 3.82
N GLN A 225 15.54 18.82 3.47
CA GLN A 225 14.63 19.63 4.26
C GLN A 225 13.22 19.05 4.32
N LEU A 226 12.71 18.46 3.23
CA LEU A 226 11.37 17.89 3.15
C LEU A 226 11.30 16.44 3.67
N MET A 227 12.34 15.66 3.38
CA MET A 227 12.43 14.21 3.58
C MET A 227 13.78 13.87 4.24
N PRO A 228 13.84 13.76 5.58
CA PRO A 228 15.07 13.43 6.32
C PRO A 228 15.78 12.15 5.85
N VAL A 229 15.05 11.25 5.19
CA VAL A 229 15.59 10.05 4.54
C VAL A 229 16.75 10.33 3.59
N GLN A 230 16.88 11.55 3.03
CA GLN A 230 18.02 11.94 2.19
C GLN A 230 19.38 11.68 2.87
N ASN A 231 19.45 11.74 4.20
CA ASN A 231 20.68 11.45 4.95
C ASN A 231 21.07 9.98 4.96
N ILE A 232 20.10 9.09 4.71
CA ILE A 232 20.27 7.63 4.78
C ILE A 232 20.32 7.06 3.35
N TYR A 233 19.40 7.52 2.50
CA TYR A 233 19.24 7.11 1.11
C TYR A 233 19.27 8.37 0.22
N PRO A 234 20.46 8.78 -0.24
CA PRO A 234 20.64 9.95 -1.08
C PRO A 234 19.89 9.82 -2.41
N LEU A 235 19.40 10.95 -2.91
CA LEU A 235 18.70 11.08 -4.18
C LEU A 235 19.42 10.36 -5.33
N GLN A 236 20.72 10.63 -5.49
CA GLN A 236 21.52 10.07 -6.59
C GLN A 236 21.54 8.54 -6.55
N THR A 237 21.64 7.92 -5.38
CA THR A 237 21.59 6.46 -5.22
C THR A 237 20.28 5.88 -5.77
N ILE A 238 19.15 6.55 -5.51
CA ILE A 238 17.85 6.07 -5.99
C ILE A 238 17.69 6.29 -7.49
N ILE A 239 18.20 7.41 -8.02
CA ILE A 239 18.25 7.66 -9.47
C ILE A 239 19.07 6.59 -10.17
N ASP A 240 20.25 6.24 -9.64
CA ASP A 240 21.14 5.24 -10.24
C ASP A 240 20.47 3.86 -10.30
N ILE A 241 19.82 3.44 -9.22
CA ILE A 241 19.04 2.19 -9.17
C ILE A 241 17.90 2.25 -10.20
N LEU A 242 17.08 3.31 -10.21
CA LEU A 242 15.96 3.40 -11.13
C LEU A 242 16.41 3.50 -12.60
N TYR A 243 17.57 4.09 -12.85
CA TYR A 243 18.21 4.14 -14.17
C TYR A 243 18.66 2.75 -14.63
N GLU A 244 19.33 1.99 -13.77
CA GLU A 244 19.76 0.61 -14.06
C GLU A 244 18.56 -0.29 -14.41
N TYR A 245 17.46 -0.13 -13.67
CA TYR A 245 16.26 -0.94 -13.83
C TYR A 245 15.21 -0.32 -14.78
N LYS A 246 15.49 0.78 -15.47
CA LYS A 246 14.47 1.51 -16.27
C LYS A 246 13.76 0.65 -17.32
N TYR A 247 14.43 -0.38 -17.85
CA TYR A 247 13.88 -1.30 -18.85
C TYR A 247 13.00 -2.42 -18.25
N TYR A 248 12.93 -2.54 -16.92
CA TYR A 248 11.93 -3.37 -16.25
C TYR A 248 10.54 -2.76 -16.29
N PHE A 249 10.44 -1.47 -16.60
CA PHE A 249 9.19 -0.74 -16.75
C PHE A 249 8.80 -0.65 -18.23
N SER A 250 7.50 -0.64 -18.47
CA SER A 250 6.90 -0.66 -19.81
C SER A 250 5.56 0.09 -19.80
N PRO A 251 4.89 0.29 -20.95
CA PRO A 251 3.54 0.84 -20.96
C PRO A 251 2.55 0.07 -20.06
N HIS A 252 2.81 -1.22 -19.82
CA HIS A 252 2.03 -2.11 -18.96
C HIS A 252 2.54 -2.22 -17.53
N ARG A 253 3.73 -1.68 -17.21
CA ARG A 253 4.29 -1.63 -15.86
C ARG A 253 4.97 -0.30 -15.64
N LYS A 254 4.29 0.61 -14.95
CA LYS A 254 4.68 2.02 -14.89
C LYS A 254 5.65 2.27 -13.74
N LEU A 255 6.65 3.10 -14.01
CA LEU A 255 7.37 3.87 -13.00
C LEU A 255 6.81 5.29 -13.01
N THR A 256 6.41 5.78 -11.84
CA THR A 256 5.87 7.13 -11.65
C THR A 256 6.70 7.85 -10.60
N ILE A 257 7.09 9.09 -10.87
CA ILE A 257 7.65 10.00 -9.87
C ILE A 257 6.48 10.75 -9.25
N GLU A 258 6.33 10.63 -7.93
CA GLU A 258 5.37 11.39 -7.15
C GLU A 258 6.00 12.72 -6.73
N TYR A 259 5.38 13.82 -7.12
CA TYR A 259 5.89 15.17 -6.91
C TYR A 259 4.83 16.03 -6.22
N LEU A 260 4.97 16.19 -4.91
CA LEU A 260 4.10 17.04 -4.11
C LEU A 260 4.45 18.50 -4.40
N MET A 261 3.49 19.28 -4.89
CA MET A 261 3.71 20.68 -5.21
C MET A 261 3.46 21.54 -3.98
N LEU A 262 4.49 22.25 -3.54
CA LEU A 262 4.51 23.13 -2.37
C LEU A 262 4.79 24.56 -2.85
N LYS A 263 3.87 25.47 -2.53
CA LYS A 263 3.95 26.86 -2.96
C LYS A 263 5.24 27.50 -2.47
N ASP A 264 5.91 28.25 -3.35
CA ASP A 264 7.15 29.00 -3.08
C ASP A 264 8.35 28.13 -2.62
N ILE A 265 8.25 26.80 -2.74
CA ILE A 265 9.30 25.87 -2.33
C ILE A 265 9.85 25.14 -3.55
N ASN A 266 9.03 24.32 -4.20
CA ASN A 266 9.52 23.35 -5.20
C ASN A 266 8.81 23.45 -6.56
N ILE A 267 8.37 24.64 -6.94
CA ILE A 267 7.59 24.86 -8.18
C ILE A 267 8.20 25.91 -9.12
N SER A 268 9.50 26.17 -9.02
CA SER A 268 10.19 27.09 -9.94
C SER A 268 10.54 26.41 -11.27
N LYS A 269 10.87 27.19 -12.31
CA LYS A 269 11.32 26.63 -13.59
C LYS A 269 12.52 25.69 -13.46
N ALA A 270 13.48 26.02 -12.58
CA ALA A 270 14.64 25.15 -12.35
C ALA A 270 14.24 23.77 -11.80
N HIS A 271 13.18 23.70 -10.99
CA HIS A 271 12.62 22.44 -10.50
C HIS A 271 11.99 21.65 -11.64
N ALA A 272 11.21 22.30 -12.51
CA ALA A 272 10.58 21.65 -13.66
C ALA A 272 11.64 21.05 -14.60
N ASP A 273 12.67 21.83 -14.95
CA ASP A 273 13.77 21.39 -15.82
C ASP A 273 14.52 20.19 -15.21
N ALA A 274 14.83 20.24 -13.91
CA ALA A 274 15.52 19.15 -13.21
C ALA A 274 14.66 17.90 -13.06
N LEU A 275 13.37 18.06 -12.73
CA LEU A 275 12.40 16.97 -12.64
C LEU A 275 12.22 16.28 -13.99
N ALA A 276 12.05 17.05 -15.07
CA ALA A 276 11.94 16.54 -16.43
C ALA A 276 13.20 15.77 -16.84
N LYS A 277 14.39 16.26 -16.48
CA LYS A 277 15.65 15.55 -16.72
C LYS A 277 15.70 14.20 -16.01
N ILE A 278 15.33 14.13 -14.73
CA ILE A 278 15.28 12.88 -13.97
C ILE A 278 14.25 11.92 -14.58
N ALA A 279 13.03 12.40 -14.84
CA ALA A 279 11.95 11.58 -15.41
C ALA A 279 12.34 10.95 -16.75
N ASN A 280 12.96 11.74 -17.64
CA ASN A 280 13.45 11.25 -18.93
C ASN A 280 14.60 10.24 -18.76
N LEU A 281 15.52 10.48 -17.81
CA LEU A 281 16.66 9.60 -17.56
C LEU A 281 16.22 8.19 -17.17
N ILE A 282 15.23 8.07 -16.27
CA ILE A 282 14.74 6.80 -15.72
C ILE A 282 13.48 6.28 -16.42
N ASN A 283 13.03 6.93 -17.51
CA ASN A 283 11.83 6.59 -18.27
C ASN A 283 10.55 6.52 -17.38
N ALA A 284 10.36 7.51 -16.52
CA ALA A 284 9.22 7.60 -15.61
C ALA A 284 8.18 8.62 -16.07
N ARG A 285 6.93 8.38 -15.66
CA ARG A 285 5.88 9.41 -15.66
C ARG A 285 6.06 10.31 -14.45
N VAL A 286 5.51 11.51 -14.50
CA VAL A 286 5.44 12.40 -13.34
C VAL A 286 3.98 12.54 -12.93
N ASN A 287 3.70 12.37 -11.64
CA ASN A 287 2.43 12.69 -11.03
C ASN A 287 2.60 13.93 -10.15
N LEU A 288 2.01 15.05 -10.58
CA LEU A 288 2.01 16.30 -9.84
C LEU A 288 0.85 16.28 -8.84
N ILE A 289 1.16 16.32 -7.55
CA ILE A 289 0.17 16.21 -6.48
C ILE A 289 0.01 17.58 -5.80
N PRO A 290 -1.18 18.20 -5.85
CA PRO A 290 -1.46 19.37 -5.03
C PRO A 290 -1.33 19.04 -3.54
N TYR A 291 -0.66 19.89 -2.78
CA TYR A 291 -0.56 19.69 -1.34
C TYR A 291 -1.93 19.76 -0.66
N ASN A 292 -2.20 18.80 0.23
CA ASN A 292 -3.37 18.81 1.10
C ASN A 292 -2.96 19.27 2.51
N PRO A 293 -3.34 20.50 2.93
CA PRO A 293 -2.99 21.01 4.25
C PRO A 293 -3.63 20.17 5.36
N HIS A 294 -2.90 20.04 6.47
CA HIS A 294 -3.38 19.38 7.67
C HIS A 294 -2.90 20.15 8.89
N LEU A 295 -3.55 19.89 10.03
CA LEU A 295 -3.24 20.52 11.30
C LEU A 295 -1.73 20.39 11.59
N HIS A 296 -1.14 21.49 12.08
CA HIS A 296 0.26 21.58 12.50
C HIS A 296 1.31 21.64 11.37
N ASN A 297 0.94 22.00 10.13
CA ASN A 297 1.90 22.25 9.05
C ASN A 297 1.79 23.68 8.47
N GLU A 298 2.92 24.25 8.06
CA GLU A 298 3.03 25.61 7.51
C GLU A 298 3.14 25.64 5.97
N PHE A 299 3.25 24.48 5.34
CA PHE A 299 3.26 24.40 3.87
C PHE A 299 1.95 24.88 3.26
N LEU A 300 2.06 25.49 2.08
CA LEU A 300 0.94 26.05 1.34
C LEU A 300 0.72 25.32 0.01
N THR A 301 -0.54 25.14 -0.34
CA THR A 301 -0.94 24.61 -1.65
C THR A 301 -0.77 25.69 -2.72
N PRO A 302 -0.08 25.41 -3.84
CA PRO A 302 -0.05 26.33 -4.97
C PRO A 302 -1.45 26.57 -5.55
N ASN A 303 -1.67 27.75 -6.12
CA ASN A 303 -2.89 28.04 -6.85
C ASN A 303 -2.92 27.32 -8.21
N TYR A 304 -4.09 27.27 -8.83
CA TYR A 304 -4.28 26.57 -10.11
C TYR A 304 -3.30 27.03 -11.21
N ASN A 305 -3.09 28.34 -11.36
CA ASN A 305 -2.20 28.87 -12.40
C ASN A 305 -0.73 28.51 -12.13
N GLU A 306 -0.30 28.52 -10.86
CA GLU A 306 1.05 28.09 -10.48
C GLU A 306 1.29 26.62 -10.84
N MET A 307 0.30 25.75 -10.58
CA MET A 307 0.38 24.33 -10.93
C MET A 307 0.42 24.09 -12.43
N ILE A 308 -0.43 24.77 -13.20
CA ILE A 308 -0.44 24.68 -14.68
C ILE A 308 0.87 25.20 -15.25
N ASN A 309 1.35 26.35 -14.79
CA ASN A 309 2.64 26.89 -15.24
C ASN A 309 3.78 25.92 -14.95
N PHE A 310 3.81 25.28 -13.78
CA PHE A 310 4.83 24.28 -13.46
C PHE A 310 4.75 23.05 -14.39
N GLN A 311 3.53 22.62 -14.73
CA GLN A 311 3.30 21.47 -15.62
C GLN A 311 3.70 21.76 -17.08
N GLU A 312 3.50 22.99 -17.56
CA GLU A 312 3.77 23.37 -18.95
C GLU A 312 5.23 23.74 -19.22
N ASN A 313 6.01 24.07 -18.18
CA ASN A 313 7.42 24.46 -18.27
C ASN A 313 8.39 23.28 -18.28
#